data_AF-A0A537SHZ1-F1
#
_entry.id   AF-A0A537SHZ1-F1
#
_cell.length_a   1.000
_cell.length_b   1.000
_cell.length_c   1.000
_cell.angle_alpha   90.00
_cell.angle_beta   90.00
_cell.angle_gamma   90.00
#
_symmetry.space_group_name_H-M   'P 1'
#
loop_
_entity.id
_entity.type
_entity.pdbx_description
1 polymer ?
#
loop_
_entity_poly.entity_id
_entity_poly.type
_entity_poly.pdbx_seq_one_letter_code
_entity_poly.pdbx_strand_id
1 'polypeptide(L)'
;MIGDFGKLLHHNFKRLTDAGCKHIQIDEPYFTPVSDDEVRWAVDAINLSIDDLPDEVHVTVHICQGNYAVGADYDGQIGHRYFDKGRYKADLVCKIECDGYLIEHDMTPHYQHCLGSKQLGVGAVDVQSPNVETAEQVVERLKAHKWLAPEQTVITSSCGFNHLPRHVALGKLRAMTEAKAILNGNATRTKA
;
A
#
# COMPACT_ATOMS: atom_id res chain seq x y z
N MET A 1 9.27 2.59 -25.65
CA MET A 1 10.07 2.07 -24.50
C MET A 1 9.36 2.45 -23.20
N ILE A 2 9.73 1.89 -22.04
CA ILE A 2 9.02 2.15 -20.76
C ILE A 2 8.90 3.65 -20.40
N GLY A 3 9.86 4.48 -20.79
CA GLY A 3 9.77 5.93 -20.63
C GLY A 3 8.62 6.60 -21.39
N ASP A 4 8.12 6.01 -22.49
CA ASP A 4 6.94 6.55 -23.19
C ASP A 4 5.66 6.34 -22.37
N PHE A 5 5.58 5.27 -21.57
CA PHE A 5 4.51 5.08 -20.60
C PHE A 5 4.59 6.12 -19.48
N GLY A 6 5.79 6.42 -18.98
CA GLY A 6 5.99 7.50 -18.00
C GLY A 6 5.45 8.85 -18.50
N LYS A 7 5.77 9.25 -19.74
CA LYS A 7 5.24 10.48 -20.37
C LYS A 7 3.72 10.46 -20.53
N LEU A 8 3.15 9.31 -20.92
CA LEU A 8 1.71 9.17 -21.07
C LEU A 8 0.99 9.32 -19.73
N LEU A 9 1.51 8.66 -18.68
CA LEU A 9 0.97 8.77 -17.33
C LEU A 9 1.10 10.20 -16.80
N HIS A 10 2.24 10.86 -17.02
CA HIS A 10 2.43 12.27 -16.67
C HIS A 10 1.36 13.18 -17.28
N HIS A 11 1.10 13.03 -18.58
CA HIS A 11 0.03 13.77 -19.26
C HIS A 11 -1.35 13.52 -18.60
N ASN A 12 -1.65 12.28 -18.22
CA ASN A 12 -2.90 11.94 -17.55
C ASN A 12 -2.96 12.50 -16.13
N PHE A 13 -1.87 12.47 -15.38
CA PHE A 13 -1.79 12.98 -14.02
C PHE A 13 -2.00 14.50 -14.01
N LYS A 14 -1.35 15.26 -14.90
CA LYS A 14 -1.63 16.71 -15.04
C LYS A 14 -3.11 17.00 -15.32
N ARG A 15 -3.75 16.19 -16.16
CA ARG A 15 -5.20 16.34 -16.43
C ARG A 15 -6.06 16.02 -15.21
N LEU A 16 -5.67 15.04 -14.39
CA LEU A 16 -6.36 14.73 -13.14
C LEU A 16 -6.18 15.87 -12.13
N THR A 17 -4.97 16.42 -12.02
CA THR A 17 -4.68 17.54 -11.11
C THR A 17 -5.40 18.81 -11.54
N ASP A 18 -5.45 19.12 -12.84
CA ASP A 18 -6.23 20.24 -13.40
C ASP A 18 -7.73 20.09 -13.12
N ALA A 19 -8.22 18.84 -13.03
CA ALA A 19 -9.59 18.53 -12.64
C ALA A 19 -9.82 18.56 -11.10
N GLY A 20 -8.79 18.88 -10.31
CA GLY A 20 -8.85 19.01 -8.86
C GLY A 20 -8.51 17.74 -8.08
N CYS A 21 -7.93 16.72 -8.72
CA CYS A 21 -7.44 15.53 -8.04
C CYS A 21 -6.26 15.87 -7.13
N LYS A 22 -6.37 15.52 -5.84
CA LYS A 22 -5.32 15.78 -4.82
C LYS A 22 -4.57 14.53 -4.39
N HIS A 23 -5.02 13.36 -4.83
CA HIS A 23 -4.44 12.08 -4.44
C HIS A 23 -4.30 11.20 -5.68
N ILE A 24 -3.06 10.84 -6.03
CA ILE A 24 -2.77 9.94 -7.14
C ILE A 24 -2.12 8.68 -6.57
N GLN A 25 -2.74 7.53 -6.80
CA GLN A 25 -2.17 6.24 -6.45
C GLN A 25 -1.71 5.52 -7.72
N ILE A 26 -0.48 5.00 -7.68
CA ILE A 26 0.11 4.17 -8.73
C ILE A 26 0.24 2.76 -8.20
N ASP A 27 -0.29 1.77 -8.91
CA ASP A 27 -0.18 0.37 -8.53
C ASP A 27 0.92 -0.29 -9.36
N GLU A 28 1.98 -0.78 -8.71
CA GLU A 28 3.07 -1.51 -9.35
C GLU A 28 3.23 -2.91 -8.73
N PRO A 29 2.68 -3.96 -9.36
CA PRO A 29 2.63 -5.29 -8.79
C PRO A 29 3.88 -6.15 -9.05
N TYR A 30 4.84 -5.72 -9.87
CA TYR A 30 5.78 -6.65 -10.49
C TYR A 30 7.25 -6.42 -10.15
N PHE A 31 7.56 -5.73 -9.05
CA PHE A 31 8.95 -5.45 -8.65
C PHE A 31 9.73 -6.65 -8.11
N THR A 32 9.08 -7.63 -7.50
CA THR A 32 9.77 -8.78 -6.90
C THR A 32 10.28 -9.78 -7.96
N PRO A 33 9.50 -10.20 -8.98
CA PRO A 33 9.93 -11.21 -9.96
C PRO A 33 10.98 -10.76 -10.98
N VAL A 34 11.09 -9.46 -11.25
CA VAL A 34 11.94 -8.91 -12.32
C VAL A 34 13.38 -8.63 -11.88
N SER A 35 14.28 -8.33 -12.82
CA SER A 35 15.65 -7.94 -12.50
C SER A 35 15.75 -6.57 -11.81
N ASP A 36 16.88 -6.31 -11.14
CA ASP A 36 17.15 -4.99 -10.54
C ASP A 36 17.16 -3.87 -11.59
N ASP A 37 17.60 -4.14 -12.82
CA ASP A 37 17.59 -3.15 -13.91
C ASP A 37 16.16 -2.83 -14.37
N GLU A 38 15.29 -3.83 -14.48
CA GLU A 38 13.87 -3.61 -14.77
C GLU A 38 13.18 -2.80 -13.67
N VAL A 39 13.51 -3.05 -12.40
CA VAL A 39 13.02 -2.21 -11.30
C VAL A 39 13.53 -0.77 -11.43
N ARG A 40 14.81 -0.56 -11.74
CA ARG A 40 15.35 0.80 -11.96
C ARG A 40 14.62 1.51 -13.11
N TRP A 41 14.38 0.84 -14.23
CA TRP A 41 13.66 1.44 -15.35
C TRP A 41 12.20 1.80 -15.01
N ALA A 42 11.54 0.96 -14.21
CA ALA A 42 10.19 1.24 -13.74
C ALA A 42 10.18 2.39 -12.72
N VAL A 43 11.14 2.46 -11.80
CA VAL A 43 11.33 3.63 -10.91
C VAL A 43 11.53 4.91 -11.72
N ASP A 44 12.40 4.90 -12.73
CA ASP A 44 12.63 6.07 -13.59
C ASP A 44 11.35 6.48 -14.33
N ALA A 45 10.57 5.51 -14.84
CA ALA A 45 9.32 5.79 -15.53
C ALA A 45 8.22 6.31 -14.59
N ILE A 46 8.15 5.82 -13.35
CA ILE A 46 7.22 6.32 -12.33
C ILE A 46 7.61 7.74 -11.92
N ASN A 47 8.89 7.99 -11.65
CA ASN A 47 9.38 9.34 -11.33
C ASN A 47 9.08 10.32 -12.46
N LEU A 48 9.29 9.92 -13.72
CA LEU A 48 8.90 10.72 -14.88
C LEU A 48 7.38 10.98 -14.93
N SER A 49 6.57 10.02 -14.49
CA SER A 49 5.11 10.18 -14.48
C SER A 49 4.62 11.22 -13.47
N ILE A 50 5.34 11.40 -12.36
CA ILE A 50 4.94 12.25 -11.23
C ILE A 50 5.75 13.56 -11.14
N ASP A 51 6.72 13.74 -12.03
CA ASP A 51 7.53 14.96 -12.12
C ASP A 51 6.64 16.20 -12.32
N ASP A 52 7.02 17.35 -11.75
CA ASP A 52 6.31 18.63 -11.89
C ASP A 52 4.78 18.57 -11.61
N LEU A 53 4.32 17.64 -10.77
CA LEU A 53 2.97 17.71 -10.20
C LEU A 53 2.94 18.78 -9.10
N PRO A 54 1.81 19.49 -8.92
CA PRO A 54 1.68 20.48 -7.85
C PRO A 54 1.95 19.88 -6.46
N ASP A 55 2.63 20.61 -5.58
CA ASP A 55 3.00 20.16 -4.23
C ASP A 55 1.81 19.72 -3.36
N GLU A 56 0.59 20.22 -3.64
CA GLU A 56 -0.63 19.79 -2.95
C GLU A 56 -1.13 18.40 -3.35
N VAL A 57 -0.55 17.79 -4.40
CA VAL A 57 -0.94 16.47 -4.90
C VAL A 57 -0.13 15.42 -4.17
N HIS A 58 -0.81 14.63 -3.35
CA HIS A 58 -0.21 13.54 -2.61
C HIS A 58 -0.18 12.27 -3.45
N VAL A 59 1.02 11.75 -3.71
CA VAL A 59 1.29 10.58 -4.54
C VAL A 59 1.63 9.38 -3.67
N THR A 60 0.90 8.29 -3.87
CA THR A 60 1.21 7.00 -3.23
C THR A 60 1.50 5.92 -4.26
N VAL A 61 2.34 4.95 -3.89
CA VAL A 61 2.59 3.77 -4.72
C VAL A 61 2.22 2.50 -3.97
N HIS A 62 1.26 1.75 -4.50
CA HIS A 62 0.94 0.42 -4.00
C HIS A 62 1.89 -0.61 -4.60
N ILE A 63 2.61 -1.32 -3.73
CA ILE A 63 3.52 -2.41 -4.10
C ILE A 63 2.81 -3.72 -3.83
N CYS A 64 2.17 -4.27 -4.86
CA CYS A 64 1.35 -5.46 -4.74
C CYS A 64 2.20 -6.73 -4.89
N GLN A 65 2.05 -7.72 -4.02
CA GLN A 65 2.63 -9.05 -4.23
C GLN A 65 1.67 -10.03 -4.94
N GLY A 66 0.60 -9.49 -5.53
CA GLY A 66 -0.36 -10.22 -6.35
C GLY A 66 -1.59 -10.73 -5.58
N ASN A 67 -2.03 -10.06 -4.53
CA ASN A 67 -3.09 -10.56 -3.63
C ASN A 67 -4.51 -10.45 -4.22
N TYR A 68 -4.73 -10.98 -5.42
CA TYR A 68 -5.99 -10.83 -6.14
C TYR A 68 -7.09 -11.75 -5.60
N ALA A 69 -6.84 -13.01 -5.30
CA ALA A 69 -7.93 -13.89 -4.86
C ALA A 69 -7.44 -14.97 -3.90
N VAL A 70 -8.40 -15.53 -3.15
CA VAL A 70 -8.19 -16.75 -2.37
C VAL A 70 -7.92 -17.89 -3.34
N GLY A 71 -6.65 -18.24 -3.48
CA GLY A 71 -6.22 -19.43 -4.20
C GLY A 71 -6.41 -20.70 -3.37
N ALA A 72 -6.25 -21.86 -4.00
CA ALA A 72 -6.21 -23.15 -3.28
C ALA A 72 -5.07 -23.21 -2.25
N ASP A 73 -4.05 -22.35 -2.42
CA ASP A 73 -2.85 -22.26 -1.59
C ASP A 73 -2.95 -21.18 -0.48
N TYR A 74 -4.16 -20.80 -0.06
CA TYR A 74 -4.36 -19.84 1.04
C TYR A 74 -3.93 -20.46 2.39
N ASP A 75 -2.92 -19.87 3.05
CA ASP A 75 -2.33 -20.37 4.31
C ASP A 75 -2.82 -19.63 5.57
N GLY A 76 -3.70 -18.63 5.41
CA GLY A 76 -4.37 -17.96 6.51
C GLY A 76 -3.60 -16.84 7.20
N GLN A 77 -2.36 -16.52 6.80
CA GLN A 77 -1.63 -15.41 7.42
C GLN A 77 -1.85 -14.08 6.68
N ILE A 78 -1.61 -14.08 5.37
CA ILE A 78 -1.98 -13.09 4.35
C ILE A 78 -1.85 -13.90 3.05
N GLY A 79 -2.92 -14.06 2.28
CA GLY A 79 -3.01 -15.18 1.33
C GLY A 79 -2.00 -15.25 0.17
N HIS A 80 -2.28 -16.11 -0.81
CA HIS A 80 -1.34 -16.44 -1.89
C HIS A 80 -0.81 -15.20 -2.64
N ARG A 81 0.51 -15.11 -2.75
CA ARG A 81 1.25 -14.07 -3.48
C ARG A 81 1.81 -14.60 -4.78
N TYR A 82 1.25 -14.15 -5.89
CA TYR A 82 1.67 -14.62 -7.21
C TYR A 82 3.04 -14.04 -7.61
N PHE A 83 3.42 -12.91 -7.02
CA PHE A 83 4.63 -12.16 -7.39
C PHE A 83 5.74 -12.20 -6.33
N ASP A 84 5.52 -12.83 -5.18
CA ASP A 84 6.54 -12.97 -4.13
C ASP A 84 7.59 -14.03 -4.54
N LYS A 85 8.45 -13.65 -5.49
CA LYS A 85 9.47 -14.52 -6.10
C LYS A 85 10.83 -13.84 -6.06
N GLY A 86 11.65 -14.21 -5.08
CA GLY A 86 13.02 -13.72 -4.94
C GLY A 86 13.14 -12.62 -3.89
N ARG A 87 14.08 -11.69 -4.10
CA ARG A 87 14.34 -10.60 -3.15
C ARG A 87 13.28 -9.51 -3.27
N TYR A 88 12.69 -9.11 -2.14
CA TYR A 88 11.90 -7.89 -2.04
C TYR A 88 12.82 -6.66 -2.14
N LYS A 89 12.68 -5.87 -3.22
CA LYS A 89 13.66 -4.83 -3.63
C LYS A 89 13.33 -3.44 -3.08
N ALA A 90 12.98 -3.34 -1.79
CA ALA A 90 12.61 -2.07 -1.16
C ALA A 90 13.69 -0.98 -1.33
N ASP A 91 14.97 -1.35 -1.31
CA ASP A 91 16.11 -0.43 -1.54
C ASP A 91 16.10 0.26 -2.91
N LEU A 92 15.50 -0.36 -3.92
CA LEU A 92 15.32 0.24 -5.24
C LEU A 92 13.99 0.98 -5.32
N VAL A 93 12.90 0.38 -4.82
CA VAL A 93 11.55 0.98 -4.81
C VAL A 93 11.51 2.28 -4.01
N CYS A 94 12.26 2.37 -2.91
CA CYS A 94 12.40 3.56 -2.07
C CYS A 94 12.96 4.80 -2.82
N LYS A 95 13.47 4.63 -4.06
CA LYS A 95 13.94 5.70 -4.96
C LYS A 95 12.83 6.33 -5.81
N ILE A 96 11.59 5.87 -5.65
CA ILE A 96 10.43 6.57 -6.21
C ILE A 96 10.20 7.84 -5.37
N GLU A 97 10.08 8.98 -6.02
CA GLU A 97 9.89 10.30 -5.40
C GLU A 97 8.40 10.56 -5.06
N CYS A 98 7.75 9.58 -4.42
CA CYS A 98 6.37 9.67 -3.94
C CYS A 98 6.30 10.04 -2.46
N ASP A 99 5.11 10.39 -1.97
CA ASP A 99 4.85 10.70 -0.56
C ASP A 99 4.75 9.45 0.33
N GLY A 100 4.34 8.31 -0.23
CA GLY A 100 4.23 7.09 0.55
C GLY A 100 4.01 5.81 -0.24
N TYR A 101 4.25 4.68 0.42
CA TYR A 101 4.06 3.35 -0.14
C TYR A 101 2.90 2.63 0.54
N LEU A 102 2.13 1.83 -0.18
CA LEU A 102 1.08 0.96 0.37
C LEU A 102 1.48 -0.50 0.16
N ILE A 103 1.66 -1.24 1.25
CA ILE A 103 2.27 -2.58 1.24
C ILE A 103 1.52 -3.56 2.12
N GLU A 104 1.77 -4.86 1.97
CA GLU A 104 1.35 -5.86 2.97
C GLU A 104 2.08 -5.66 4.31
N HIS A 105 1.42 -5.95 5.43
CA HIS A 105 1.99 -5.62 6.74
C HIS A 105 3.32 -6.33 7.02
N ASP A 106 3.48 -7.59 6.61
CA ASP A 106 4.71 -8.37 6.80
C ASP A 106 5.86 -7.93 5.88
N MET A 107 5.58 -7.12 4.84
CA MET A 107 6.62 -6.47 4.02
C MET A 107 7.21 -5.21 4.69
N THR A 108 6.56 -4.71 5.75
CA THR A 108 6.98 -3.49 6.47
C THR A 108 8.46 -3.50 6.89
N PRO A 109 9.03 -4.59 7.44
CA PRO A 109 10.45 -4.62 7.83
C PRO A 109 11.43 -4.27 6.69
N HIS A 110 11.09 -4.51 5.42
CA HIS A 110 11.97 -4.19 4.29
C HIS A 110 12.20 -2.68 4.10
N TYR A 111 11.31 -1.82 4.62
CA TYR A 111 11.38 -0.37 4.46
C TYR A 111 12.12 0.35 5.60
N GLN A 112 12.44 -0.36 6.69
CA GLN A 112 12.96 0.24 7.93
C GLN A 112 14.21 1.11 7.73
N HIS A 113 15.03 0.81 6.72
CA HIS A 113 16.28 1.51 6.45
C HIS A 113 16.28 2.35 5.17
N CYS A 114 15.16 2.39 4.41
CA CYS A 114 15.07 3.15 3.16
C CYS A 114 13.87 4.10 3.05
N LEU A 115 12.90 4.03 3.97
CA LEU A 115 11.68 4.84 3.90
C LEU A 115 11.95 6.35 3.96
N GLY A 116 12.97 6.79 4.72
CA GLY A 116 13.23 8.19 4.95
C GLY A 116 12.07 8.87 5.69
N SER A 117 11.62 10.03 5.18
CA SER A 117 10.49 10.79 5.73
C SER A 117 9.12 10.42 5.11
N LYS A 118 9.08 9.44 4.18
CA LYS A 118 7.86 9.05 3.47
C LYS A 118 6.88 8.33 4.41
N GLN A 119 5.63 8.28 4.00
CA GLN A 119 4.60 7.48 4.67
C GLN A 119 4.67 6.01 4.26
N LEU A 120 4.24 5.14 5.15
CA LEU A 120 4.07 3.70 4.90
C LEU A 120 2.66 3.28 5.31
N GLY A 121 1.88 2.91 4.31
CA GLY A 121 0.61 2.21 4.42
C GLY A 121 0.84 0.76 4.78
N VAL A 122 0.59 0.42 6.05
CA VAL A 122 0.65 -0.94 6.55
C VAL A 122 -0.68 -1.64 6.23
N GLY A 123 -0.63 -2.60 5.32
CA GLY A 123 -1.75 -3.46 4.91
C GLY A 123 -2.16 -4.43 6.02
N ALA A 124 -2.75 -3.89 7.08
CA ALA A 124 -3.09 -4.58 8.31
C ALA A 124 -4.44 -5.31 8.25
N VAL A 125 -5.14 -5.27 7.12
CA VAL A 125 -6.40 -5.99 6.85
C VAL A 125 -6.21 -6.91 5.65
N ASP A 126 -6.49 -8.21 5.83
CA ASP A 126 -6.30 -9.22 4.79
C ASP A 126 -7.51 -9.26 3.84
N VAL A 127 -7.29 -8.92 2.57
CA VAL A 127 -8.35 -8.98 1.55
C VAL A 127 -8.62 -10.39 1.02
N GLN A 128 -7.76 -11.35 1.32
CA GLN A 128 -7.95 -12.75 0.95
C GLN A 128 -8.72 -13.54 2.03
N SER A 129 -9.11 -12.92 3.13
CA SER A 129 -9.98 -13.52 4.13
C SER A 129 -11.41 -13.02 4.01
N PRO A 130 -12.43 -13.90 3.97
CA PRO A 130 -13.82 -13.48 4.09
C PRO A 130 -14.19 -13.06 5.52
N ASN A 131 -13.33 -13.33 6.51
CA ASN A 131 -13.56 -12.96 7.90
C ASN A 131 -13.21 -11.49 8.12
N VAL A 132 -14.05 -10.76 8.84
CA VAL A 132 -13.77 -9.37 9.24
C VAL A 132 -12.86 -9.38 10.46
N GLU A 133 -11.71 -8.72 10.38
CA GLU A 133 -10.81 -8.52 11.51
C GLU A 133 -11.46 -7.69 12.62
N THR A 134 -11.06 -7.92 13.86
CA THR A 134 -11.33 -6.97 14.94
C THR A 134 -10.37 -5.79 14.89
N ALA A 135 -10.76 -4.67 15.49
CA ALA A 135 -9.91 -3.50 15.62
C ALA A 135 -8.60 -3.83 16.35
N GLU A 136 -8.65 -4.68 17.38
CA GLU A 136 -7.48 -5.12 18.15
C GLU A 136 -6.48 -5.89 17.29
N GLN A 137 -6.95 -6.78 16.41
CA GLN A 137 -6.07 -7.51 15.48
C GLN A 137 -5.32 -6.55 14.55
N VAL A 138 -6.00 -5.51 14.05
CA VAL A 138 -5.38 -4.46 13.23
C VAL A 138 -4.36 -3.67 14.06
N VAL A 139 -4.69 -3.32 15.30
CA VAL A 139 -3.78 -2.62 16.23
C VAL A 139 -2.54 -3.46 16.54
N GLU A 140 -2.68 -4.76 16.76
CA GLU A 140 -1.57 -5.68 17.02
C GLU A 140 -0.61 -5.73 15.83
N ARG A 141 -1.13 -5.85 14.60
CA ARG A 141 -0.34 -5.80 13.36
C ARG A 141 0.45 -4.49 13.26
N LEU A 142 -0.18 -3.35 13.54
CA LEU A 142 0.49 -2.05 13.52
C LEU A 142 1.56 -1.92 14.61
N LYS A 143 1.29 -2.38 15.83
CA LYS A 143 2.22 -2.33 16.97
C LYS A 143 3.45 -3.24 16.79
N ALA A 144 3.42 -4.18 15.86
CA ALA A 144 4.60 -4.97 15.48
C ALA A 144 5.70 -4.10 14.85
N HIS A 145 5.34 -2.96 14.25
CA HIS A 145 6.24 -2.09 13.50
C HIS A 145 6.59 -0.81 14.28
N LYS A 146 7.11 -0.97 15.51
CA LYS A 146 7.41 0.13 16.45
C LYS A 146 8.40 1.18 15.95
N TRP A 147 9.12 0.89 14.86
CA TRP A 147 10.06 1.81 14.24
C TRP A 147 9.35 2.88 13.37
N LEU A 148 8.10 2.66 12.97
CA LEU A 148 7.30 3.65 12.25
C LEU A 148 6.74 4.69 13.21
N ALA A 149 6.97 5.97 12.91
CA ALA A 149 6.33 7.06 13.64
C ALA A 149 4.83 7.12 13.30
N PRO A 150 3.98 7.57 14.24
CA PRO A 150 2.54 7.76 13.99
C PRO A 150 2.26 8.61 12.74
N GLU A 151 3.04 9.66 12.50
CA GLU A 151 2.88 10.60 11.38
C GLU A 151 3.24 9.96 10.02
N GLN A 152 4.05 8.90 10.05
CA GLN A 152 4.43 8.13 8.86
C GLN A 152 3.49 6.93 8.63
N THR A 153 2.63 6.59 9.59
CA THR A 153 1.86 5.34 9.54
C THR A 153 0.47 5.57 8.93
N VAL A 154 0.18 4.89 7.83
CA VAL A 154 -1.17 4.81 7.24
C VAL A 154 -1.74 3.42 7.47
N ILE A 155 -2.99 3.31 7.93
CA ILE A 155 -3.67 2.01 8.08
C ILE A 155 -4.36 1.71 6.75
N THR A 156 -3.99 0.60 6.10
CA THR A 156 -4.59 0.16 4.83
C THR A 156 -4.90 -1.34 4.84
N SER A 157 -5.50 -1.85 3.77
CA SER A 157 -5.65 -3.27 3.49
C SER A 157 -4.48 -3.81 2.67
N SER A 158 -4.30 -5.13 2.64
CA SER A 158 -3.21 -5.80 1.91
C SER A 158 -3.31 -5.68 0.39
N CYS A 159 -4.49 -5.36 -0.16
CA CYS A 159 -4.76 -5.03 -1.56
C CYS A 159 -6.19 -4.43 -1.67
N GLY A 160 -6.79 -4.41 -2.86
CA GLY A 160 -8.18 -3.98 -3.08
C GLY A 160 -9.23 -4.99 -2.62
N PHE A 161 -10.43 -4.50 -2.28
CA PHE A 161 -11.56 -5.32 -1.80
C PHE A 161 -12.46 -5.89 -2.91
N ASN A 162 -12.05 -5.81 -4.17
CA ASN A 162 -12.89 -6.11 -5.34
C ASN A 162 -13.49 -7.53 -5.35
N HIS A 163 -12.85 -8.50 -4.69
CA HIS A 163 -13.32 -9.90 -4.63
C HIS A 163 -14.17 -10.24 -3.40
N LEU A 164 -14.29 -9.32 -2.43
CA LEU A 164 -15.05 -9.57 -1.21
C LEU A 164 -16.53 -9.17 -1.35
N PRO A 165 -17.46 -9.88 -0.69
CA PRO A 165 -18.81 -9.39 -0.52
C PRO A 165 -18.81 -8.00 0.14
N ARG A 166 -19.67 -7.09 -0.33
CA ARG A 166 -19.72 -5.69 0.15
C ARG A 166 -19.80 -5.57 1.68
N HIS A 167 -20.58 -6.44 2.34
CA HIS A 167 -20.72 -6.41 3.79
C HIS A 167 -19.40 -6.76 4.53
N VAL A 168 -18.60 -7.67 3.96
CA VAL A 168 -17.26 -8.01 4.49
C VAL A 168 -16.32 -6.82 4.31
N ALA A 169 -16.26 -6.24 3.11
CA ALA A 169 -15.44 -5.06 2.84
C ALA A 169 -15.78 -3.89 3.78
N LEU A 170 -17.08 -3.61 3.99
CA LEU A 170 -17.52 -2.59 4.94
C LEU A 170 -17.14 -2.90 6.39
N GLY A 171 -17.25 -4.16 6.81
CA GLY A 171 -16.80 -4.59 8.14
C GLY A 171 -15.30 -4.36 8.35
N LYS A 172 -14.49 -4.74 7.35
CA LYS A 172 -13.03 -4.54 7.35
C LYS A 172 -12.64 -3.06 7.41
N LEU A 173 -13.33 -2.20 6.63
CA LEU A 173 -13.14 -0.75 6.70
C LEU A 173 -13.49 -0.18 8.08
N ARG A 174 -14.55 -0.69 8.74
CA ARG A 174 -14.88 -0.30 10.12
C ARG A 174 -13.78 -0.69 11.09
N ALA A 175 -13.27 -1.92 11.01
CA ALA A 175 -12.17 -2.38 11.84
C ALA A 175 -10.93 -1.47 11.74
N MET A 176 -10.59 -1.00 10.54
CA MET A 176 -9.49 -0.03 10.35
C MET A 176 -9.76 1.30 11.07
N THR A 177 -10.98 1.83 10.96
CA THR A 177 -11.35 3.09 11.63
C THR A 177 -11.39 2.97 13.15
N GLU A 178 -11.85 1.84 13.67
CA GLU A 178 -11.87 1.54 15.10
C GLU A 178 -10.45 1.32 15.64
N ALA A 179 -9.57 0.66 14.88
CA ALA A 179 -8.17 0.52 15.23
C ALA A 179 -7.46 1.88 15.36
N LYS A 180 -7.72 2.81 14.43
CA LYS A 180 -7.25 4.20 14.55
C LYS A 180 -7.77 4.86 15.83
N ALA A 181 -9.05 4.66 16.17
CA ALA A 181 -9.62 5.23 17.39
C ALA A 181 -8.94 4.67 18.65
N ILE A 182 -8.68 3.35 18.71
CA ILE A 182 -7.94 2.71 19.80
C ILE A 182 -6.52 3.30 19.92
N LEU A 183 -5.79 3.43 18.81
CA LEU A 183 -4.43 3.98 18.80
C LEU A 183 -4.38 5.43 19.28
N ASN A 184 -5.42 6.21 18.99
CA ASN A 184 -5.57 7.59 19.45
C ASN A 184 -6.09 7.72 20.89
N GLY A 185 -6.32 6.61 21.61
CA GLY A 185 -6.90 6.62 22.95
C GLY A 185 -8.40 6.92 22.99
N ASN A 186 -9.07 6.98 21.84
CA ASN A 186 -10.49 7.27 21.67
C ASN A 186 -11.32 5.99 21.60
N ALA A 187 -11.07 5.01 22.47
CA ALA A 187 -11.78 3.74 22.44
C ALA A 187 -13.30 3.97 22.49
N THR A 188 -13.98 3.77 21.36
CA THR A 188 -15.43 3.80 21.27
C THR A 188 -15.95 2.70 22.17
N ARG A 189 -16.65 3.08 23.24
CA ARG A 189 -17.48 2.14 24.00
C ARG A 189 -18.56 1.65 23.05
N THR A 190 -18.32 0.54 22.38
CA THR A 190 -19.37 -0.13 21.61
C THR A 190 -20.44 -0.53 22.61
N LYS A 191 -21.61 0.12 22.55
CA LYS A 191 -22.77 -0.26 23.34
C LYS A 191 -23.11 -1.71 22.99
N ALA A 192 -23.25 -2.52 24.05
CA ALA A 192 -23.79 -3.88 24.03
C ALA A 192 -25.19 -3.94 23.39
#